data_AF-A0A7J4LCH0-F1
#
_entry.id   AF-A0A7J4LCH0-F1
#
_cell.length_a   1.000
_cell.length_b   1.000
_cell.length_c   1.000
_cell.angle_alpha   90.00
_cell.angle_beta   90.00
_cell.angle_gamma   90.00
#
_symmetry.space_group_name_H-M   'P 1'
#
loop_
_entity.id
_entity.type
_entity.pdbx_description
1 polymer ?
#
loop_
_entity_poly.entity_id
_entity_poly.type
_entity_poly.pdbx_seq_one_letter_code
_entity_poly.pdbx_strand_id
1 'polypeptide(L)'
;MASFAIGVLKESAPNIQIERYTVPGFKDLPVAAKKLIEEYNCEIVLAFGFAGKAEIDLQCAHEANMGLIQAELMTNTHILKVFVYSDEAKNEKGLHDIAKDRSIKHTLNAIALMQDKEMLTPFAGKGKRQGFPDEGPIAR
;
A
#
# COMPACT_ATOMS: atom_id res chain seq x y z
N MET A 1 -9.17 -0.90 6.15
CA MET A 1 -8.15 -0.36 5.23
C MET A 1 -8.71 -0.11 3.84
N ALA A 2 -9.10 -1.14 3.08
CA ALA A 2 -9.63 -0.97 1.71
C ALA A 2 -10.79 0.06 1.60
N SER A 3 -11.69 0.11 2.59
CA SER A 3 -12.76 1.13 2.64
C SER A 3 -12.25 2.56 2.64
N PHE A 4 -11.15 2.85 3.35
CA PHE A 4 -10.53 4.18 3.36
C PHE A 4 -9.93 4.53 2.00
N ALA A 5 -9.26 3.58 1.35
CA ALA A 5 -8.71 3.76 0.01
C ALA A 5 -9.83 4.03 -1.02
N ILE A 6 -10.89 3.23 -1.00
CA ILE A 6 -12.05 3.41 -1.90
C ILE A 6 -12.71 4.77 -1.67
N GLY A 7 -12.82 5.22 -0.42
CA GLY A 7 -13.33 6.57 -0.10
C GLY A 7 -12.50 7.67 -0.77
N VAL A 8 -11.18 7.60 -0.64
CA VAL A 8 -10.26 8.56 -1.27
C VAL A 8 -10.33 8.50 -2.80
N LEU A 9 -10.40 7.32 -3.40
CA LEU A 9 -10.50 7.16 -4.86
C LEU A 9 -11.78 7.82 -5.38
N LYS A 10 -12.92 7.60 -4.72
CA LYS A 10 -14.21 8.21 -5.12
C LYS A 10 -14.19 9.73 -5.04
N GLU A 11 -13.48 10.30 -4.07
CA GLU A 11 -13.39 11.74 -3.86
C GLU A 11 -12.36 12.40 -4.79
N SER A 12 -11.17 11.82 -4.90
CA SER A 12 -10.02 12.44 -5.57
C SER A 12 -9.85 12.02 -7.03
N ALA A 13 -10.44 10.89 -7.43
CA ALA A 13 -10.28 10.33 -8.77
C ALA A 13 -11.54 9.54 -9.21
N PRO A 14 -12.69 10.21 -9.37
CA PRO A 14 -14.00 9.57 -9.55
C PRO A 14 -14.13 8.71 -10.84
N ASN A 15 -13.23 8.90 -11.80
CA ASN A 15 -13.23 8.18 -13.08
C ASN A 15 -12.37 6.91 -13.05
N ILE A 16 -11.67 6.61 -11.95
CA ILE A 16 -10.87 5.39 -11.81
C ILE A 16 -11.79 4.18 -11.57
N GLN A 17 -11.56 3.12 -12.33
CA GLN A 17 -12.19 1.81 -12.10
C GLN A 17 -11.48 1.08 -10.96
N ILE A 18 -12.26 0.44 -10.09
CA ILE A 18 -11.75 -0.24 -8.90
C ILE A 18 -12.06 -1.72 -9.02
N GLU A 19 -11.02 -2.53 -9.22
CA GLU A 19 -11.08 -3.98 -9.06
C GLU A 19 -10.63 -4.38 -7.66
N ARG A 20 -11.37 -5.30 -7.02
CA ARG A 20 -11.10 -5.71 -5.64
C ARG A 20 -11.07 -7.22 -5.52
N TYR A 21 -9.93 -7.73 -5.07
CA TYR A 21 -9.72 -9.14 -4.73
C TYR A 21 -9.30 -9.26 -3.26
N THR A 22 -10.10 -9.96 -2.44
CA THR A 22 -9.76 -10.30 -1.05
C THR A 22 -9.33 -11.76 -0.95
N VAL A 23 -8.25 -12.01 -0.22
CA VAL A 23 -7.65 -13.33 -0.02
C VAL A 23 -7.51 -13.65 1.48
N PRO A 24 -7.28 -14.92 1.87
CA PRO A 24 -7.20 -15.32 3.28
C PRO A 24 -6.10 -14.62 4.08
N GLY A 25 -4.90 -14.45 3.52
CA GLY A 25 -3.80 -13.81 4.25
C GLY A 25 -2.65 -13.30 3.37
N PHE A 26 -1.56 -12.90 4.03
CA PHE A 26 -0.38 -12.30 3.39
C PHE A 26 0.17 -13.12 2.24
N LYS A 27 0.32 -14.44 2.43
CA LYS A 27 0.94 -15.34 1.47
C LYS A 27 0.17 -15.45 0.15
N ASP A 28 -1.09 -15.06 0.14
CA ASP A 28 -1.96 -15.10 -1.02
C ASP A 28 -1.96 -13.78 -1.81
N LEU A 29 -1.46 -12.68 -1.21
CA LEU A 29 -1.39 -11.35 -1.83
C LEU A 29 -0.56 -11.33 -3.14
N PRO A 30 0.61 -11.98 -3.24
CA PRO A 30 1.43 -11.93 -4.45
C PRO A 30 0.68 -12.41 -5.70
N VAL A 31 0.06 -13.59 -5.61
CA VAL A 31 -0.69 -14.17 -6.73
C VAL A 31 -1.93 -13.34 -7.03
N ALA A 32 -2.67 -12.88 -6.01
CA ALA A 32 -3.83 -12.03 -6.22
C ALA A 32 -3.48 -10.72 -6.93
N ALA A 33 -2.39 -10.06 -6.52
CA ALA A 33 -1.93 -8.83 -7.15
C ALA A 33 -1.49 -9.06 -8.61
N LYS A 34 -0.72 -10.12 -8.87
CA LYS A 34 -0.31 -10.48 -10.24
C LYS A 34 -1.50 -10.78 -11.14
N LYS A 35 -2.51 -11.51 -10.63
CA LYS A 35 -3.76 -11.77 -11.38
C LYS A 35 -4.50 -10.48 -11.69
N LEU A 36 -4.66 -9.57 -10.73
CA LEU A 36 -5.29 -8.26 -10.97
C LEU A 36 -4.61 -7.49 -12.11
N ILE A 37 -3.28 -7.56 -12.20
CA ILE A 37 -2.52 -6.90 -13.26
C ILE A 37 -2.70 -7.60 -14.61
N GLU A 38 -2.42 -8.90 -14.70
CA GLU A 38 -2.35 -9.61 -15.98
C GLU A 38 -3.70 -10.07 -16.52
N GLU A 39 -4.64 -10.42 -15.64
CA GLU A 39 -5.95 -10.98 -16.04
C GLU A 39 -7.06 -9.92 -15.99
N TYR A 40 -6.94 -8.91 -15.12
CA TYR A 40 -7.92 -7.85 -14.95
C TYR A 40 -7.42 -6.47 -15.40
N ASN A 41 -6.22 -6.40 -16.01
CA ASN A 41 -5.64 -5.18 -16.60
C ASN A 41 -5.51 -4.00 -15.62
N CYS A 42 -5.27 -4.27 -14.33
CA CYS A 42 -5.03 -3.21 -13.36
C CYS A 42 -3.67 -2.54 -13.61
N GLU A 43 -3.66 -1.22 -13.79
CA GLU A 43 -2.46 -0.42 -14.03
C GLU A 43 -1.63 -0.14 -12.75
N ILE A 44 -2.23 -0.35 -11.59
CA ILE A 44 -1.59 -0.24 -10.28
C ILE A 44 -2.37 -1.05 -9.25
N VAL A 45 -1.69 -1.63 -8.25
CA VAL A 45 -2.35 -2.39 -7.18
C VAL A 45 -1.98 -1.84 -5.81
N LEU A 46 -2.96 -1.74 -4.92
CA LEU A 46 -2.76 -1.50 -3.49
C LEU A 46 -2.93 -2.83 -2.73
N ALA A 47 -1.84 -3.36 -2.18
CA ALA A 47 -1.84 -4.60 -1.42
C ALA A 47 -1.94 -4.31 0.09
N PHE A 48 -3.12 -4.54 0.67
CA PHE A 48 -3.36 -4.29 2.10
C PHE A 48 -3.09 -5.54 2.95
N GLY A 49 -2.36 -5.38 4.04
CA GLY A 49 -2.05 -6.47 4.97
C GLY A 49 -1.96 -6.00 6.42
N PHE A 50 -2.40 -6.84 7.36
CA PHE A 50 -2.29 -6.57 8.80
C PHE A 50 -1.60 -7.75 9.49
N ALA A 51 -0.36 -7.55 9.94
CA ALA A 51 0.47 -8.59 10.52
C ALA A 51 0.37 -8.59 12.04
N GLY A 52 0.28 -9.80 12.61
CA GLY A 52 0.36 -10.00 14.05
C GLY A 52 1.76 -9.75 14.60
N LYS A 53 1.89 -9.90 15.92
CA LYS A 53 3.13 -9.61 16.66
C LYS A 53 4.07 -10.81 16.76
N ALA A 54 3.62 -12.00 16.37
CA ALA A 54 4.46 -13.17 16.48
C ALA A 54 5.57 -13.10 15.43
N GLU A 55 6.76 -13.60 15.74
CA GLU A 55 7.89 -13.63 14.80
C GLU A 55 7.51 -14.32 13.48
N ILE A 56 6.69 -15.38 13.56
CA ILE A 56 6.16 -16.07 12.39
C ILE A 56 5.26 -15.18 11.51
N ASP A 57 4.51 -14.24 12.11
CA ASP A 57 3.68 -13.29 11.37
C ASP A 57 4.54 -12.29 10.59
N LEU A 58 5.62 -11.80 11.22
CA LEU A 58 6.60 -10.91 10.59
C LEU A 58 7.30 -11.61 9.42
N GLN A 59 7.71 -12.87 9.63
CA GLN A 59 8.30 -13.69 8.58
C GLN A 59 7.33 -13.90 7.40
N CYS A 60 6.07 -14.23 7.68
CA CYS A 60 5.05 -14.38 6.64
C CYS A 60 4.81 -13.07 5.87
N ALA A 61 4.79 -11.92 6.56
CA ALA A 61 4.66 -10.61 5.93
C ALA A 61 5.87 -10.26 5.05
N HIS A 62 7.08 -10.63 5.50
CA HIS A 62 8.31 -10.48 4.73
C HIS A 62 8.29 -11.33 3.45
N GLU A 63 7.95 -12.61 3.56
CA GLU A 63 7.83 -13.53 2.41
C GLU A 63 6.80 -13.05 1.40
N ALA A 64 5.65 -12.57 1.88
CA ALA A 64 4.64 -11.97 1.02
C ALA A 64 5.14 -10.69 0.33
N ASN A 65 5.90 -9.83 1.03
CA ASN A 65 6.51 -8.66 0.41
C ASN A 65 7.49 -9.05 -0.70
N MET A 66 8.31 -10.08 -0.48
CA MET A 66 9.22 -10.61 -1.50
C MET A 66 8.46 -11.12 -2.73
N GLY A 67 7.35 -11.84 -2.54
CA GLY A 67 6.49 -12.26 -3.63
C GLY A 67 5.85 -11.09 -4.38
N LEU A 68 5.42 -10.04 -3.69
CA LEU A 68 4.88 -8.83 -4.32
C LEU A 68 5.96 -8.08 -5.13
N ILE A 69 7.20 -7.99 -4.63
CA ILE A 69 8.33 -7.42 -5.38
C ILE A 69 8.58 -8.23 -6.66
N GLN A 70 8.56 -9.57 -6.58
CA GLN A 70 8.70 -10.42 -7.77
C GLN A 70 7.57 -10.16 -8.77
N ALA A 71 6.32 -10.04 -8.30
CA ALA A 71 5.18 -9.72 -9.17
C ALA A 71 5.37 -8.37 -9.87
N GLU A 72 5.78 -7.31 -9.16
CA GLU A 72 6.06 -6.00 -9.79
C GLU A 72 7.09 -6.10 -10.91
N LEU A 73 8.20 -6.80 -10.66
CA LEU A 73 9.28 -6.95 -11.64
C LEU A 73 8.86 -7.80 -12.85
N MET A 74 8.00 -8.79 -12.63
CA MET A 74 7.48 -9.64 -13.69
C MET A 74 6.46 -8.92 -14.59
N THR A 75 5.74 -7.93 -14.07
CA THR A 75 4.69 -7.22 -14.82
C THR A 75 5.05 -5.79 -15.19
N ASN A 76 6.15 -5.25 -14.68
CA ASN A 76 6.53 -3.82 -14.78
C ASN A 76 5.41 -2.88 -14.27
N THR A 77 4.69 -3.30 -13.24
CA THR A 77 3.55 -2.57 -12.69
C THR A 77 3.74 -2.35 -11.20
N HIS A 78 3.45 -1.15 -10.71
CA HIS A 78 3.61 -0.84 -9.30
C HIS A 78 2.58 -1.58 -8.43
N ILE A 79 3.06 -2.14 -7.30
CA ILE A 79 2.23 -2.71 -6.25
C ILE A 79 2.60 -2.03 -4.92
N LEU A 80 1.75 -1.10 -4.47
CA LEU A 80 1.96 -0.36 -3.24
C LEU A 80 1.55 -1.23 -2.05
N LYS A 81 2.53 -1.64 -1.24
CA LYS A 81 2.31 -2.46 -0.05
C LYS A 81 1.88 -1.59 1.11
N VAL A 82 0.63 -1.77 1.53
CA VAL A 82 -0.01 -1.04 2.63
C VAL A 82 -0.13 -1.99 3.82
N PHE A 83 1.02 -2.28 4.42
CA PHE A 83 1.11 -3.21 5.55
C PHE A 83 1.05 -2.45 6.87
N VAL A 84 0.37 -3.02 7.86
CA VAL A 84 0.32 -2.52 9.24
C VAL A 84 0.70 -3.67 10.16
N TYR A 85 1.62 -3.43 11.08
CA TYR A 85 2.06 -4.39 12.08
C TYR A 85 1.45 -4.05 13.43
N SER A 86 1.01 -5.08 14.16
CA SER A 86 0.31 -4.90 15.44
C SER A 86 1.12 -4.23 16.54
N ASP A 87 2.45 -4.18 16.41
CA ASP A 87 3.37 -3.53 17.35
C ASP A 87 3.63 -2.04 17.04
N GLU A 88 3.11 -1.52 15.92
CA GLU A 88 3.26 -0.10 15.56
C GLU A 88 2.50 0.87 16.48
N ALA A 89 1.51 0.38 17.23
CA ALA A 89 0.80 1.18 18.21
C ALA A 89 0.52 0.41 19.50
N LYS A 90 0.44 1.15 20.61
CA LYS A 90 0.20 0.61 21.94
C LYS A 90 -1.25 0.15 22.18
N ASN A 91 -2.18 0.57 21.32
CA ASN A 91 -3.61 0.27 21.46
C ASN A 91 -4.31 0.20 20.10
N GLU A 92 -5.50 -0.38 20.11
CA GLU A 92 -6.32 -0.59 18.91
C GLU A 92 -6.68 0.72 18.20
N LYS A 93 -6.96 1.79 18.96
CA LYS A 93 -7.22 3.12 18.38
C LYS A 93 -6.04 3.62 17.56
N GLY A 94 -4.82 3.50 18.09
CA GLY A 94 -3.59 3.87 17.37
C GLY A 94 -3.37 3.03 16.13
N LEU A 95 -3.60 1.71 16.20
CA LEU A 95 -3.51 0.83 15.02
C LEU A 95 -4.53 1.22 13.95
N HIS A 96 -5.75 1.54 14.36
CA HIS A 96 -6.79 2.05 13.45
C HIS A 96 -6.36 3.35 12.78
N ASP A 97 -5.82 4.31 13.54
CA ASP A 97 -5.40 5.60 13.03
C ASP A 97 -4.23 5.48 12.05
N ILE A 98 -3.24 4.63 12.36
CA ILE A 98 -2.14 4.28 11.45
C ILE A 98 -2.68 3.63 10.18
N ALA A 99 -3.54 2.62 10.32
CA ALA A 99 -4.12 1.92 9.18
C ALA A 99 -4.93 2.85 8.28
N LYS A 100 -5.67 3.80 8.86
CA LYS A 100 -6.41 4.83 8.13
C LYS A 100 -5.47 5.78 7.39
N ASP A 101 -4.54 6.41 8.09
CA ASP A 101 -3.60 7.38 7.50
C ASP A 101 -2.76 6.73 6.40
N ARG A 102 -2.21 5.53 6.66
CA ARG A 102 -1.41 4.78 5.69
C ARG A 102 -2.23 4.40 4.46
N SER A 103 -3.46 3.91 4.63
CA SER A 103 -4.33 3.59 3.50
C SER A 103 -4.61 4.83 2.64
N ILE A 104 -4.95 5.95 3.28
CA ILE A 104 -5.25 7.22 2.59
C ILE A 104 -4.02 7.71 1.81
N LYS A 105 -2.88 7.85 2.47
CA LYS A 105 -1.68 8.41 1.84
C LYS A 105 -1.10 7.51 0.74
N HIS A 106 -1.13 6.18 0.90
CA HIS A 106 -0.73 5.30 -0.19
C HIS A 106 -1.70 5.36 -1.37
N THR A 107 -2.99 5.58 -1.12
CA THR A 107 -3.96 5.78 -2.20
C THR A 107 -3.67 7.07 -2.98
N LEU A 108 -3.34 8.16 -2.28
CA LEU A 108 -2.93 9.42 -2.92
C LEU A 108 -1.63 9.23 -3.73
N ASN A 109 -0.67 8.46 -3.21
CA ASN A 109 0.54 8.11 -3.95
C ASN A 109 0.23 7.27 -5.21
N ALA A 110 -0.71 6.32 -5.12
CA ALA A 110 -1.14 5.54 -6.28
C ALA A 110 -1.75 6.45 -7.36
N ILE A 111 -2.64 7.37 -6.98
CA ILE A 111 -3.23 8.37 -7.90
C ILE A 111 -2.12 9.21 -8.55
N ALA A 112 -1.16 9.71 -7.77
CA ALA A 112 -0.05 10.50 -8.29
C ALA A 112 0.80 9.72 -9.31
N LEU A 113 1.11 8.46 -9.01
CA LEU A 113 1.88 7.58 -9.91
C LEU A 113 1.14 7.22 -11.19
N MET A 114 -0.19 7.08 -11.15
CA MET A 114 -1.01 6.87 -12.34
C MET A 114 -1.09 8.12 -13.23
N GLN A 115 -0.95 9.32 -12.64
CA GLN A 115 -1.02 10.57 -13.39
C GLN A 115 0.27 10.84 -14.18
N ASP A 116 1.42 10.88 -13.48
CA ASP A 116 2.72 11.07 -14.11
C ASP A 116 3.85 10.69 -13.13
N LYS A 117 4.96 10.16 -13.65
CA LYS A 117 6.15 9.82 -12.86
C LYS A 117 6.76 11.02 -12.10
N GLU A 118 6.49 12.24 -12.53
CA GLU A 118 7.02 13.48 -11.97
C GLU A 118 6.18 14.05 -10.83
N MET A 119 4.96 13.54 -10.61
CA MET A 119 4.05 14.05 -9.55
C MET A 119 4.66 13.97 -8.15
N LEU A 120 5.56 13.01 -7.91
CA LEU A 120 6.23 12.83 -6.61
C LEU A 120 7.59 13.54 -6.52
N THR A 121 8.15 14.02 -7.63
CA THR A 121 9.46 14.69 -7.68
C THR A 121 9.58 15.87 -6.72
N PRO A 122 8.56 16.75 -6.56
CA PRO A 122 8.63 17.86 -5.61
C PRO A 122 8.79 17.43 -4.14
N PHE A 123 8.53 16.16 -3.80
CA PHE A 123 8.65 15.61 -2.46
C PHE A 123 9.91 14.77 -2.25
N ALA A 124 10.75 14.64 -3.28
CA ALA A 124 12.02 13.92 -3.18
C ALA A 124 12.90 14.50 -2.05
N GLY A 125 13.35 13.63 -1.15
CA GLY A 125 14.19 14.01 -0.01
C GLY A 125 13.51 14.80 1.10
N LYS A 126 12.16 14.90 1.12
CA LYS A 126 11.41 15.65 2.16
C LYS A 126 10.96 14.83 3.37
N GLY A 127 11.31 13.55 3.45
CA GLY A 127 10.98 12.68 4.58
C GLY A 127 9.48 12.45 4.81
N LYS A 128 8.70 12.36 3.73
CA LYS A 128 7.25 12.11 3.81
C LYS A 128 6.94 10.70 4.31
N ARG A 129 6.02 10.55 5.26
CA ARG A 129 5.65 9.27 5.91
C ARG A 129 4.17 8.90 5.76
N GLN A 130 3.89 7.61 5.82
CA GLN A 130 2.54 7.04 5.78
C GLN A 130 2.27 6.22 7.06
N GLY A 131 1.31 6.68 7.87
CA GLY A 131 0.97 6.15 9.20
C GLY A 131 1.52 6.97 10.37
N PHE A 132 2.55 7.80 10.15
CA PHE A 132 3.20 8.63 11.17
C PHE A 132 3.47 10.05 10.64
N PRO A 133 3.80 11.02 11.52
CA PRO A 133 4.29 12.33 11.09
C PRO A 133 5.50 12.24 10.17
N ASP A 134 5.63 13.22 9.27
CA ASP A 134 6.81 13.33 8.39
C ASP A 134 8.08 13.54 9.22
N GLU A 135 9.19 12.91 8.83
CA GLU A 135 10.51 13.11 9.46
C GLU A 135 11.14 14.45 9.07
N GLY A 136 10.69 15.01 7.94
CA GLY A 136 11.29 16.18 7.34
C GLY A 136 12.54 15.86 6.51
N PRO A 137 13.10 16.89 5.84
CA PRO A 137 14.31 16.74 5.04
C PRO A 137 15.54 16.59 5.93
N ILE A 138 16.55 15.89 5.41
CA ILE A 138 17.89 15.90 6.00
C ILE A 138 18.54 17.25 5.68
N ALA A 139 19.05 17.94 6.70
CA ALA A 139 19.83 19.17 6.50
C ALA A 139 21.05 18.87 5.61
N ARG A 140 21.27 19.71 4.59
CA ARG A 140 22.45 19.62 3.71
C ARG A 140 23.69 20.18 4.38
#